data_AF-A0A4Q5QGQ0-F1
#
_entry.id   AF-A0A4Q5QGQ0-F1
#
_cell.length_a   1.000
_cell.length_b   1.000
_cell.length_c   1.000
_cell.angle_alpha   90.00
_cell.angle_beta   90.00
_cell.angle_gamma   90.00
#
_symmetry.space_group_name_H-M   'P 1'
#
loop_
_entity.id
_entity.type
_entity.pdbx_description
1 polymer ?
#
loop_
_entity_poly.entity_id
_entity_poly.type
_entity_poly.pdbx_seq_one_letter_code
_entity_poly.pdbx_strand_id
1 'polypeptide(L)' 'MKRLILIAITAASVSLFGCQNINGQSKTSTSQPKRKIVKTETEWKKQLSPTAYEIMVERGTEAPFKNAYY' A
#
# COMPACT_ATOMS: atom_id res chain seq x y z
N MET A 1 40.57 3.70 30.12
CA MET A 1 40.78 4.20 28.73
C MET A 1 40.50 3.11 27.69
N LYS A 2 41.32 2.04 27.57
CA LYS A 2 41.14 1.00 26.53
C LYS A 2 39.81 0.23 26.59
N ARG A 3 39.32 -0.07 27.81
CA ARG A 3 38.01 -0.72 28.02
C ARG A 3 36.82 0.18 27.65
N LEU A 4 36.95 1.50 27.86
CA LEU A 4 35.91 2.48 27.48
C LEU A 4 35.87 2.66 25.95
N ILE A 5 37.03 2.64 25.30
CA ILE A 5 37.14 2.67 23.83
C ILE A 5 36.52 1.40 23.22
N LEU A 6 36.76 0.22 23.81
CA LEU A 6 36.15 -1.04 23.34
C LEU A 6 34.62 -1.03 23.47
N ILE A 7 34.07 -0.53 24.58
CA ILE A 7 32.61 -0.44 24.78
C ILE A 7 31.97 0.52 23.77
N ALA A 8 32.61 1.66 23.50
CA ALA A 8 32.12 2.64 22.53
C ALA A 8 32.07 2.06 21.09
N ILE A 9 33.08 1.27 20.71
CA ILE A 9 33.13 0.62 19.39
C ILE A 9 32.04 -0.45 19.25
N THR A 10 31.77 -1.23 20.32
CA THR A 10 30.71 -2.25 20.31
C THR A 10 29.30 -1.66 20.32
N ALA A 11 29.09 -0.48 20.92
CA ALA A 11 27.79 0.17 20.91
C ALA A 11 27.45 0.78 19.54
N ALA A 12 28.46 1.31 18.83
CA ALA A 12 28.29 1.90 17.50
C ALA A 12 27.90 0.88 16.42
N SER A 13 28.34 -0.38 16.54
CA SER A 13 28.00 -1.42 15.56
C SER A 13 26.55 -1.90 15.67
N VAL A 14 25.93 -1.85 16.85
CA VAL A 14 24.52 -2.25 17.06
C VAL A 14 23.54 -1.27 16.41
N SER A 15 23.87 0.01 16.34
CA SER A 15 23.00 1.05 15.78
C SER A 15 22.82 0.96 14.25
N LEU A 16 23.79 0.38 13.54
CA LEU A 16 23.77 0.29 12.07
C LEU A 16 22.88 -0.86 11.53
N PHE A 17 22.51 -1.84 12.37
CA PHE A 17 21.63 -2.95 11.98
C PHE A 17 20.13 -2.67 12.25
N GLY A 18 19.78 -1.60 12.97
CA GLY A 18 18.41 -1.34 13.41
C GLY A 18 17.44 -0.83 12.34
N CYS A 19 17.93 -0.25 11.23
CA CYS A 19 17.08 0.43 10.25
C CYS A 19 16.69 -0.41 9.02
N GLN A 20 17.08 -1.69 8.92
CA GLN A 20 16.81 -2.48 7.70
C GLN A 20 15.40 -3.10 7.63
N ASN A 21 14.55 -2.90 8.64
CA ASN A 21 13.26 -3.60 8.74
C ASN A 21 12.06 -2.69 9.02
N ILE A 22 11.95 -1.55 8.32
CA ILE A 22 10.74 -0.69 8.30
C ILE A 22 10.04 -0.84 6.93
N ASN A 23 9.85 -2.07 6.47
CA ASN A 23 9.08 -2.36 5.25
C ASN A 23 7.72 -2.94 5.63
N GLY A 24 6.77 -2.06 5.98
CA GLY A 24 5.37 -2.43 6.30
C GLY A 24 4.55 -2.92 5.10
N GLN A 25 5.11 -2.86 3.88
CA GLN A 25 4.49 -3.40 2.68
C GLN A 25 5.33 -4.57 2.17
N SER A 26 5.11 -5.75 2.75
CA SER A 26 5.43 -6.98 2.04
C SER A 26 4.57 -6.99 0.76
N LYS A 27 5.22 -6.93 -0.40
CA LYS A 27 4.56 -7.11 -1.70
C LYS A 27 4.11 -8.56 -1.81
N THR A 28 3.04 -8.93 -1.11
CA THR A 28 2.37 -10.23 -1.28
C THR A 28 1.61 -10.18 -2.60
N SER A 29 2.35 -10.32 -3.70
CA SER A 29 1.83 -10.28 -5.07
C SER A 29 1.51 -11.67 -5.61
N THR A 30 1.58 -12.71 -4.78
CA THR A 30 1.62 -14.11 -5.27
C THR A 30 0.40 -14.96 -4.89
N SER A 31 -0.61 -14.43 -4.19
CA SER A 31 -1.85 -15.17 -3.95
C SER A 31 -3.05 -14.25 -3.72
N GLN A 32 -3.32 -13.37 -4.68
CA GLN A 32 -4.65 -12.74 -4.70
C GLN A 32 -5.63 -13.79 -5.25
N PRO A 33 -6.70 -14.14 -4.52
CA PRO A 33 -7.69 -15.08 -5.02
C PRO A 33 -8.22 -14.55 -6.36
N LYS A 34 -8.34 -15.44 -7.36
CA LYS A 34 -8.98 -15.08 -8.62
C LYS A 34 -10.32 -14.44 -8.30
N ARG A 35 -10.54 -13.22 -8.82
CA ARG A 35 -11.79 -12.50 -8.59
C ARG A 35 -12.94 -13.40 -9.04
N LYS A 36 -13.90 -13.64 -8.15
CA LYS A 36 -15.06 -14.50 -8.43
C LYS A 36 -15.94 -13.94 -9.55
N ILE A 37 -15.89 -12.63 -9.78
CA ILE A 37 -16.67 -11.92 -10.78
C ILE A 37 -15.71 -11.10 -11.64
N VAL A 38 -15.67 -11.42 -12.93
CA VAL A 38 -14.94 -10.66 -13.95
C VAL A 38 -15.96 -10.24 -14.99
N LYS A 39 -16.29 -8.94 -15.00
CA LYS A 39 -17.13 -8.32 -16.02
C LYS A 39 -16.27 -7.53 -16.98
N THR A 40 -16.75 -7.41 -18.21
CA THR A 40 -16.17 -6.55 -19.25
C THR A 40 -16.42 -5.07 -18.96
N GLU A 41 -15.63 -4.19 -19.60
CA GLU A 41 -15.82 -2.74 -19.48
C GLU A 41 -17.22 -2.29 -19.94
N THR A 42 -17.76 -2.93 -20.98
CA THR A 42 -19.08 -2.59 -21.53
C THR A 42 -20.20 -2.96 -20.57
N GLU A 43 -20.09 -4.09 -19.87
CA GLU A 43 -21.02 -4.48 -18.81
C GLU A 43 -20.95 -3.52 -17.61
N TRP A 44 -19.75 -3.09 -17.24
CA TRP A 44 -19.57 -2.09 -16.18
C TRP A 44 -20.16 -0.74 -16.54
N LYS A 45 -19.93 -0.24 -17.76
CA LYS A 45 -20.52 1.02 -18.26
C LYS A 45 -22.04 0.99 -18.31
N LYS A 46 -22.65 -0.18 -18.50
CA LYS A 46 -24.12 -0.34 -18.46
C LYS A 46 -24.69 -0.35 -17.05
N GLN A 47 -23.94 -0.89 -16.09
CA GLN A 47 -24.42 -1.05 -14.71
C GLN A 47 -24.10 0.16 -13.81
N LEU A 48 -22.98 0.84 -14.04
CA LEU A 48 -22.50 1.93 -13.19
C LEU A 48 -22.87 3.29 -13.79
N SER A 49 -23.03 4.29 -12.91
CA SER A 49 -23.03 5.70 -13.33
C SER A 49 -21.64 6.09 -13.85
N PRO A 50 -21.52 7.15 -14.67
CA PRO A 50 -20.22 7.58 -15.20
C PRO A 50 -19.16 7.81 -14.09
N THR A 51 -19.54 8.49 -13.02
CA THR A 51 -18.64 8.74 -11.87
C THR A 51 -18.27 7.46 -11.13
N ALA A 52 -19.21 6.54 -10.93
CA ALA A 52 -18.92 5.27 -10.28
C ALA A 52 -18.00 4.39 -11.14
N TYR A 53 -18.15 4.43 -12.46
CA TYR A 53 -17.27 3.72 -13.40
C TYR A 53 -15.83 4.25 -13.33
N GLU A 54 -15.66 5.58 -13.39
CA GLU A 54 -14.35 6.23 -13.28
C GLU A 54 -13.64 5.84 -11.97
N ILE A 55 -14.34 5.87 -10.84
CA ILE A 55 -13.76 5.55 -9.54
C ILE A 55 -13.47 4.04 -9.40
N MET A 56 -14.45 3.18 -9.67
CA MET A 56 -14.37 1.75 -9.37
C MET A 56 -13.55 0.95 -10.39
N VAL A 57 -13.58 1.35 -11.67
CA VAL A 57 -12.97 0.60 -12.78
C VAL A 57 -11.70 1.29 -13.26
N GLU A 58 -11.75 2.60 -13.49
CA GLU A 58 -10.60 3.38 -13.97
C GLU A 58 -9.66 3.84 -12.85
N ARG A 59 -10.00 3.53 -11.59
CA ARG A 59 -9.22 3.88 -10.39
C ARG A 59 -9.12 5.39 -10.15
N GLY A 60 -10.15 6.13 -10.55
CA GLY A 60 -10.33 7.54 -10.23
C GLY A 60 -10.62 7.79 -8.75
N THR A 61 -10.75 9.05 -8.37
CA THR A 61 -11.04 9.49 -7.00
C THR A 61 -12.09 10.58 -7.05
N GLU A 62 -13.12 10.47 -6.20
CA GLU A 62 -14.16 11.50 -6.12
C GLU A 62 -13.61 12.82 -5.53
N ALA A 63 -14.26 13.93 -5.89
CA ALA A 63 -13.94 15.21 -5.27
C ALA A 63 -14.37 15.22 -3.79
N PRO A 64 -13.63 15.92 -2.91
CA PRO A 64 -13.96 16.01 -1.49
C PRO A 64 -15.39 16.49 -1.27
N PHE A 65 -16.14 15.80 -0.40
CA PHE A 65 -17.50 16.18 0.01
C PHE A 65 -18.52 16.30 -1.14
N LYS A 66 -18.22 15.68 -2.28
CA LYS A 66 -19.07 15.69 -3.48
C LYS A 66 -19.60 14.30 -3.78
N ASN A 67 -20.25 13.69 -2.79
CA ASN A 67 -20.91 12.40 -2.91
C ASN A 67 -22.30 12.45 -2.24
N ALA A 68 -23.11 11.43 -2.46
CA ALA A 68 -24.48 11.36 -1.93
C ALA A 68 -24.55 10.97 -0.44
N TYR A 69 -23.40 10.82 0.23
CA TYR A 69 -23.26 10.23 1.56
C TYR A 69 -22.56 11.16 2.56
N TYR A 70 -22.33 12.42 2.19
CA TYR A 70 -21.77 13.48 3.02
C TYR A 70 -22.86 14.50 3.36
#